data_AF-A0A4Y2HHE7-F1
#
_entry.id   AF-A0A4Y2HHE7-F1
#
_cell.length_a   1.000
_cell.length_b   1.000
_cell.length_c   1.000
_cell.angle_alpha   90.00
_cell.angle_beta   90.00
_cell.angle_gamma   90.00
#
_symmetry.space_group_name_H-M   'P 1'
#
loop_
_entity.id
_entity.type
_entity.pdbx_description
1 polymer ?
#
loop_
_entity_poly.entity_id
_entity_poly.type
_entity_poly.pdbx_seq_one_letter_code
_entity_poly.pdbx_strand_id
1 'polypeptide(L)'
;MSNENAVAILSDEDMKTLLNYNVSGEDREMYQKAYEEQLAAGEVELQTKFQYACCLTHSGNHNDLKLASVLFEELFKEGTEELKRDSLFYLSIVETKLKVSSDF
;
A
#
# COMPACT_ATOMS: atom_id res chain seq x y z
N MET A 1 -4.27 4.91 -39.93
CA MET A 1 -3.30 4.72 -38.84
C MET A 1 -3.23 6.01 -38.05
N SER A 2 -3.78 6.04 -36.83
CA SER A 2 -3.36 6.90 -35.73
C SER A 2 -3.79 6.20 -34.45
N ASN A 3 -2.83 5.64 -33.74
CA ASN A 3 -3.02 5.15 -32.38
C ASN A 3 -2.65 6.31 -31.46
N GLU A 4 -3.62 7.15 -31.12
CA GLU A 4 -3.47 8.13 -30.04
C GLU A 4 -3.71 7.41 -28.73
N ASN A 5 -2.69 6.69 -28.27
CA ASN A 5 -2.67 6.17 -26.92
C ASN A 5 -2.29 7.33 -25.99
N ALA A 6 -3.26 8.21 -25.73
CA ALA A 6 -3.15 9.22 -24.70
C ALA A 6 -3.16 8.49 -23.36
N VAL A 7 -1.96 8.25 -22.80
CA VAL A 7 -1.82 7.87 -21.40
C VAL A 7 -2.33 9.06 -20.61
N ALA A 8 -3.56 8.96 -20.10
CA ALA A 8 -4.14 9.98 -19.24
C ALA A 8 -3.24 10.11 -18.01
N ILE A 9 -2.52 11.23 -17.90
CA ILE A 9 -1.82 11.60 -16.68
C ILE A 9 -2.94 11.86 -15.66
N LEU A 10 -2.96 11.07 -14.58
CA LEU A 10 -3.86 11.29 -13.44
C LEU A 10 -3.72 12.74 -12.99
N SER A 11 -4.83 13.47 -12.87
CA SER A 11 -4.77 14.85 -12.39
C SER A 11 -4.30 14.87 -10.93
N ASP A 12 -3.75 16.00 -10.47
CA ASP A 12 -3.32 16.15 -9.07
C ASP A 12 -4.45 15.85 -8.07
N GLU A 13 -5.70 16.15 -8.43
CA GLU A 13 -6.88 15.85 -7.60
C GLU A 13 -7.25 14.36 -7.63
N ASP A 14 -7.08 13.68 -8.76
CA ASP A 14 -7.25 12.22 -8.82
C ASP A 14 -6.16 11.52 -8.00
N MET A 15 -4.93 12.03 -8.05
CA MET A 15 -3.82 11.53 -7.24
C MET A 15 -4.10 11.74 -5.76
N LYS A 16 -4.52 12.94 -5.34
CA LYS A 16 -4.93 13.19 -3.95
C LYS A 16 -6.08 12.29 -3.53
N THR A 17 -7.07 12.05 -4.38
CA THR A 17 -8.20 11.18 -4.07
C THR A 17 -7.76 9.73 -3.86
N LEU A 18 -6.87 9.20 -4.71
CA LEU A 18 -6.28 7.88 -4.53
C LEU A 18 -5.41 7.80 -3.26
N LEU A 19 -4.63 8.84 -2.98
CA LEU A 19 -3.82 8.93 -1.76
C LEU A 19 -4.67 8.98 -0.49
N ASN A 20 -5.86 9.57 -0.57
CA ASN A 20 -6.76 9.84 0.53
C ASN A 20 -7.96 8.89 0.59
N TYR A 21 -7.98 7.86 -0.27
CA TYR A 21 -8.88 6.73 -0.12
C TYR A 21 -8.72 6.18 1.29
N ASN A 22 -9.80 5.88 1.99
CA ASN A 22 -9.73 5.33 3.33
C ASN A 22 -10.44 3.99 3.31
N VAL A 23 -9.73 2.93 3.69
CA VAL A 23 -10.32 1.63 3.91
C VAL A 23 -11.30 1.76 5.08
N SER A 24 -12.47 1.13 4.99
CA SER A 24 -13.45 1.20 6.08
C SER A 24 -12.82 0.67 7.38
N GLY A 25 -13.24 1.19 8.53
CA GLY A 25 -12.70 0.73 9.82
C GLY A 25 -12.86 -0.77 10.04
N GLU A 26 -13.98 -1.33 9.56
CA GLU A 26 -14.31 -2.76 9.62
C GLU A 26 -13.34 -3.61 8.78
N ASP A 27 -13.04 -3.17 7.56
CA ASP A 27 -12.07 -3.86 6.69
C ASP A 27 -10.67 -3.83 7.30
N ARG A 28 -10.27 -2.71 7.90
CA ARG A 28 -8.96 -2.57 8.56
C ARG A 28 -8.79 -3.56 9.71
N GLU A 29 -9.78 -3.67 10.60
CA GLU A 29 -9.74 -4.60 11.73
C GLU A 29 -9.68 -6.05 11.25
N MET A 30 -10.45 -6.39 10.20
CA MET A 30 -10.45 -7.72 9.59
C MET A 30 -9.06 -8.09 9.06
N TYR A 31 -8.42 -7.21 8.27
CA TYR A 31 -7.11 -7.49 7.69
C TYR A 31 -5.98 -7.50 8.72
N GLN A 32 -6.07 -6.64 9.74
CA GLN A 32 -5.13 -6.66 10.86
C GLN A 32 -5.20 -7.99 11.61
N LYS A 33 -6.41 -8.42 11.97
CA LYS A 33 -6.61 -9.68 12.69
C LYS A 33 -6.11 -10.88 11.88
N ALA A 34 -6.42 -10.93 10.58
CA ALA A 34 -5.93 -12.00 9.71
C ALA A 34 -4.40 -12.04 9.63
N TYR A 35 -3.75 -10.88 9.54
CA TYR A 35 -2.29 -10.79 9.54
C TYR A 35 -1.68 -11.26 10.88
N GLU A 36 -2.22 -10.82 12.01
CA GLU A 36 -1.75 -11.20 13.35
C GLU A 36 -1.91 -12.70 13.63
N GLU A 37 -3.03 -13.29 13.23
CA GLU A 37 -3.29 -14.72 13.36
C GLU A 37 -2.30 -15.56 12.54
N GLN A 38 -2.05 -15.18 11.30
CA GLN A 38 -1.07 -15.84 10.45
C GLN A 38 0.36 -15.64 10.95
N LEU A 39 0.70 -14.44 11.41
CA LEU A 39 2.01 -14.16 12.00
C LEU A 39 2.26 -15.02 13.24
N ALA A 40 1.24 -15.21 14.09
CA ALA A 40 1.31 -16.10 15.24
C ALA A 40 1.43 -17.58 14.84
N ALA A 41 0.89 -17.98 13.69
CA ALA A 41 1.07 -19.31 13.11
C ALA A 41 2.46 -19.54 12.49
N GLY A 42 3.25 -18.47 12.31
CA GLY A 42 4.64 -18.51 11.82
C GLY A 42 4.82 -18.31 10.32
N GLU A 43 3.73 -18.15 9.58
CA GLU A 43 3.75 -17.89 8.13
C GLU A 43 2.59 -16.98 7.76
N VAL A 44 2.89 -15.93 6.99
CA VAL A 44 1.88 -14.97 6.50
C VAL A 44 1.80 -15.08 4.99
N GLU A 45 0.60 -15.32 4.47
CA GLU A 45 0.34 -15.34 3.05
C GLU A 45 0.60 -13.96 2.43
N LEU A 46 1.19 -13.95 1.23
CA LEU A 46 1.53 -12.71 0.53
C LEU A 46 0.30 -11.80 0.32
N GLN A 47 -0.87 -12.39 0.06
CA GLN A 47 -2.12 -11.64 -0.11
C GLN A 47 -2.58 -10.97 1.19
N THR A 48 -2.54 -11.69 2.32
CA THR A 48 -2.90 -11.14 3.64
C THR A 48 -1.91 -10.04 4.04
N LYS A 49 -0.61 -10.25 3.84
CA LYS A 49 0.43 -9.23 4.05
C LYS A 49 0.17 -7.97 3.21
N PHE A 50 -0.16 -8.15 1.92
CA PHE A 50 -0.46 -7.03 1.00
C PHE A 50 -1.70 -6.24 1.44
N GLN A 51 -2.80 -6.92 1.75
CA GLN A 51 -4.05 -6.28 2.19
C GLN A 51 -3.85 -5.48 3.49
N TYR A 52 -3.12 -6.04 4.45
CA TYR A 52 -2.79 -5.34 5.68
C TYR A 52 -1.89 -4.12 5.43
N ALA A 53 -0.86 -4.24 4.58
CA ALA A 53 0.01 -3.12 4.21
C ALA A 53 -0.77 -1.97 3.51
N CYS A 54 -1.73 -2.30 2.65
CA CYS A 54 -2.65 -1.32 2.08
C CYS A 54 -3.43 -0.57 3.17
N CYS A 55 -4.00 -1.28 4.15
CA CYS A 55 -4.72 -0.63 5.26
C CYS A 55 -3.83 0.34 6.05
N LEU A 56 -2.58 -0.04 6.33
CA LEU A 56 -1.61 0.81 7.03
C LEU A 56 -1.28 2.09 6.25
N THR A 57 -1.23 2.00 4.92
CA THR A 57 -0.99 3.14 4.01
C THR A 57 -2.05 4.25 4.14
N HIS A 58 -3.26 3.90 4.56
CA HIS A 58 -4.41 4.80 4.67
C HIS A 58 -4.69 5.29 6.10
N SER A 59 -3.97 4.78 7.10
CA SER A 59 -4.15 5.12 8.52
C SER A 59 -3.86 6.57 8.91
N GLY A 60 -3.06 7.28 8.12
CA GLY A 60 -2.53 8.62 8.45
C GLY A 60 -1.47 8.63 9.57
N ASN A 61 -1.09 7.48 10.13
CA ASN A 61 -0.11 7.37 11.21
C ASN A 61 1.30 7.10 10.66
N HIS A 62 2.30 7.88 11.08
CA HIS A 62 3.68 7.75 10.61
C HIS A 62 4.30 6.37 10.92
N ASN A 63 3.94 5.73 12.03
CA ASN A 63 4.43 4.38 12.36
C ASN A 63 3.80 3.32 11.45
N ASP A 64 2.51 3.47 11.16
CA ASP A 64 1.81 2.59 10.23
C ASP A 64 2.39 2.73 8.81
N LEU A 65 2.73 3.94 8.37
CA LEU A 65 3.44 4.17 7.10
C LEU A 65 4.81 3.49 7.07
N LYS A 66 5.60 3.57 8.14
CA LYS A 66 6.90 2.86 8.23
C LYS A 66 6.71 1.35 8.13
N LEU A 67 5.72 0.80 8.83
CA LEU A 67 5.41 -0.62 8.77
C LEU A 67 4.94 -1.03 7.36
N ALA A 68 4.06 -0.24 6.74
CA ALA A 68 3.63 -0.46 5.36
C ALA A 68 4.83 -0.50 4.39
N SER A 69 5.77 0.44 4.50
CA SER A 69 6.99 0.47 3.68
C SER A 69 7.77 -0.84 3.79
N VAL A 70 8.04 -1.31 5.01
CA VAL A 70 8.73 -2.59 5.26
C VAL A 70 7.98 -3.77 4.64
N LEU A 71 6.66 -3.86 4.83
CA LEU A 71 5.86 -4.96 4.28
C LEU A 71 5.86 -4.96 2.75
N PHE A 72 5.79 -3.81 2.09
CA PHE A 72 5.88 -3.72 0.63
C PHE A 72 7.28 -4.06 0.11
N GLU A 73 8.35 -3.75 0.83
CA GLU A 73 9.69 -4.20 0.46
C GLU A 73 9.83 -5.73 0.52
N GLU A 74 9.23 -6.38 1.52
CA GLU A 74 9.19 -7.84 1.61
C GLU A 74 8.40 -8.44 0.45
N LEU A 75 7.20 -7.92 0.17
CA LEU A 75 6.34 -8.34 -0.93
C LEU A 75 7.03 -8.17 -2.29
N PHE A 76 7.84 -7.12 -2.47
CA PHE A 76 8.64 -6.93 -3.67
C PHE A 76 9.75 -7.98 -3.84
N LYS A 77 10.33 -8.48 -2.74
CA LYS A 77 11.39 -9.50 -2.78
C LYS A 77 10.81 -10.90 -3.04
N GLU A 78 9.65 -11.19 -2.46
CA GLU A 78 9.06 -12.54 -2.40
C GLU A 78 7.94 -12.79 -3.43
N GLY A 79 7.37 -11.73 -3.99
CA GLY A 79 6.16 -11.79 -4.82
C GLY A 79 6.35 -12.20 -6.29
N THR A 80 5.22 -12.42 -6.96
CA THR A 80 5.14 -12.53 -8.43
C THR A 80 5.44 -11.18 -9.10
N GLU A 81 5.72 -11.16 -10.40
CA GLU A 81 5.98 -9.90 -11.13
C GLU A 81 4.81 -8.89 -11.05
N GLU A 82 3.57 -9.40 -11.00
CA GLU A 82 2.38 -8.58 -10.75
C GLU A 82 2.40 -7.97 -9.34
N LEU A 83 2.59 -8.80 -8.32
CA LEU A 83 2.64 -8.34 -6.94
C LEU A 83 3.81 -7.37 -6.69
N LYS A 84 4.95 -7.57 -7.37
CA LYS A 84 6.10 -6.66 -7.31
C LYS A 84 5.76 -5.28 -7.86
N ARG A 85 5.10 -5.22 -9.02
CA ARG A 85 4.68 -3.95 -9.63
C ARG A 85 3.71 -3.21 -8.71
N ASP A 86 2.75 -3.93 -8.16
CA ASP A 86 1.75 -3.34 -7.26
C ASP A 86 2.41 -2.89 -5.94
N SER A 87 3.35 -3.67 -5.40
CA SER A 87 4.13 -3.31 -4.20
C SER A 87 4.98 -2.06 -4.44
N LEU A 88 5.63 -1.91 -5.59
CA LEU A 88 6.39 -0.69 -5.94
C LEU A 88 5.49 0.54 -6.05
N PHE A 89 4.28 0.38 -6.59
CA PHE A 89 3.30 1.46 -6.67
C PHE A 89 2.93 1.96 -5.27
N TYR A 90 2.56 1.06 -4.35
CA TYR A 90 2.22 1.46 -2.98
C TYR A 90 3.43 1.93 -2.17
N LEU A 91 4.62 1.36 -2.38
CA LEU A 91 5.86 1.84 -1.77
C LEU A 91 6.13 3.30 -2.16
N SER A 92 5.93 3.65 -3.43
CA SER A 92 6.08 5.03 -3.91
C SER A 92 5.11 5.99 -3.22
N ILE A 93 3.86 5.55 -2.98
CA ILE A 93 2.86 6.31 -2.22
C ILE A 93 3.32 6.51 -0.77
N VAL A 94 3.70 5.44 -0.08
CA VAL A 94 4.12 5.47 1.32
C VAL A 94 5.35 6.36 1.52
N GLU A 95 6.38 6.21 0.68
CA GLU A 95 7.60 7.03 0.74
C GLU A 95 7.32 8.51 0.46
N THR A 96 6.37 8.80 -0.43
CA THR A 96 5.91 10.18 -0.68
C THR A 96 5.23 10.74 0.55
N LYS A 97 4.30 9.99 1.17
CA LYS A 97 3.61 10.42 2.41
C LYS A 97 4.57 10.64 3.56
N LEU A 98 5.57 9.77 3.73
CA LEU A 98 6.61 9.90 4.75
C LEU A 98 7.45 11.18 4.57
N LYS A 99 7.88 11.47 3.33
CA LYS A 99 8.64 12.69 3.02
C LYS A 99 7.81 13.96 3.24
N VAL A 100 6.58 13.99 2.74
CA VAL A 100 5.68 15.16 2.89
C VAL A 100 5.32 15.40 4.36
N SER A 101 5.22 14.34 5.16
CA SER A 101 4.94 14.44 6.60
C SER A 101 6.16 14.82 7.43
N SER A 102 7.38 14.69 6.89
CA SER A 102 8.62 15.09 7.57
C SER A 102 8.96 16.59 7.45
N ASP A 103 8.21 17.33 6.64
CA ASP A 103 8.39 18.76 6.39
C ASP A 103 7.50 19.67 7.28
N PHE A 104 6.84 19.11 8.32
CA PHE A 104 6.02 19.86 9.29
C PHE A 104 6.43 19.60 10.74
#